data_AF-A0A484FD87-F1
#
_entry.id   AF-A0A484FD87-F1
#
_cell.length_a   1.000
_cell.length_b   1.000
_cell.length_c   1.000
_cell.angle_alpha   90.00
_cell.angle_beta   90.00
_cell.angle_gamma   90.00
#
_symmetry.space_group_name_H-M   'P 1'
#
loop_
_entity.id
_entity.type
_entity.pdbx_description
1 polymer ?
#
loop_
_entity_poly.entity_id
_entity_poly.type
_entity_poly.pdbx_seq_one_letter_code
_entity_poly.pdbx_strand_id
1 'polypeptide(L)'
;MGDATETPPWWAAFPAPKSNVAHIEADEVLRLLEHQETAGQEASRDFLLVDAGIKRVIFYCGSSNGRGPRSANWLQDYFDDVGETTVTAVILKGGIKGWVRGYGGRMMDWYEEKVWTDLAE
;
A
#
# COMPACT_ATOMS: atom_id res chain seq x y z
N MET A 1 31.29 29.75 3.32
CA MET A 1 30.45 28.63 2.85
C MET A 1 29.65 28.16 4.05
N GLY A 2 28.34 28.40 4.07
CA GLY A 2 27.48 27.97 5.17
C GLY A 2 27.12 26.50 4.99
N ASP A 3 27.42 25.71 6.03
CA ASP A 3 27.05 24.31 6.11
C ASP A 3 25.52 24.23 6.30
N ALA A 4 24.81 23.69 5.32
CA ALA A 4 23.37 23.47 5.44
C ALA A 4 23.17 22.30 6.40
N THR A 5 22.72 22.59 7.61
CA THR A 5 22.36 21.57 8.59
C THR A 5 21.21 20.73 8.02
N GLU A 6 21.52 19.53 7.52
CA GLU A 6 20.52 18.56 7.09
C GLU A 6 19.65 18.18 8.29
N THR A 7 18.33 18.35 8.13
CA THR A 7 17.36 17.88 9.11
C THR A 7 17.49 16.36 9.21
N PRO A 8 17.65 15.80 10.42
CA PRO A 8 17.74 14.36 10.58
C PRO A 8 16.46 13.70 10.06
N PRO A 9 16.56 12.49 9.48
CA PRO A 9 15.41 11.77 8.97
C PRO A 9 14.43 11.47 10.11
N TRP A 10 13.13 11.45 9.80
CA TRP A 10 12.04 11.33 10.79
C TRP A 10 12.19 10.09 11.71
N TRP A 11 12.76 9.01 11.19
CA TRP A 11 12.96 7.78 11.96
C TRP A 11 14.02 7.91 13.07
N ALA A 12 14.85 8.96 13.05
CA ALA A 12 15.87 9.20 14.09
C ALA A 12 15.26 9.55 15.45
N ALA A 13 13.99 9.94 15.50
CA ALA A 13 13.25 10.18 16.74
C ALA A 13 12.82 8.88 17.47
N PHE A 14 12.89 7.73 16.80
CA PHE A 14 12.46 6.46 17.37
C PHE A 14 13.63 5.74 18.05
N PRO A 15 13.37 4.97 19.12
CA PRO A 15 14.37 4.10 19.71
C PRO A 15 14.95 3.16 18.65
N ALA A 16 16.25 2.89 18.71
CA ALA A 16 16.89 1.96 17.82
C ALA A 16 16.13 0.61 17.79
N PRO A 17 15.89 0.03 16.61
CA PRO A 17 15.23 -1.27 16.50
C PRO A 17 15.95 -2.30 17.38
N LYS A 18 15.18 -3.00 18.22
CA LYS A 18 15.71 -4.08 19.05
C LYS A 18 15.90 -5.37 18.26
N SER A 19 15.23 -5.46 17.12
CA SER A 19 15.26 -6.62 16.23
C SER A 19 16.43 -6.53 15.25
N ASN A 20 17.08 -7.66 15.01
CA ASN A 20 18.08 -7.82 13.97
C ASN A 20 17.52 -8.82 12.94
N VAL A 21 16.76 -8.30 11.97
CA VAL A 21 16.12 -9.13 10.93
C VAL A 21 17.16 -9.59 9.91
N ALA A 22 16.89 -10.73 9.25
CA ALA A 22 17.75 -11.19 8.18
C ALA A 22 17.71 -10.22 6.99
N HIS A 23 18.87 -10.04 6.36
CA HIS A 23 19.00 -9.34 5.09
C HIS A 23 18.78 -10.32 3.95
N ILE A 24 18.20 -9.84 2.85
CA ILE A 24 18.04 -10.59 1.60
C ILE A 24 18.87 -9.88 0.53
N GLU A 25 19.65 -10.65 -0.22
CA GLU A 25 20.49 -10.12 -1.29
C GLU A 25 19.66 -9.75 -2.54
N ALA A 26 20.15 -8.81 -3.33
CA ALA A 26 19.43 -8.32 -4.50
C ALA A 26 19.17 -9.40 -5.56
N ASP A 27 20.09 -10.35 -5.73
CA ASP A 27 19.93 -11.48 -6.65
C ASP A 27 18.83 -12.44 -6.19
N GLU A 28 18.67 -12.63 -4.88
CA GLU A 28 17.60 -13.42 -4.31
C GLU A 28 16.23 -12.74 -4.50
N VAL A 29 16.15 -11.43 -4.30
CA VAL A 29 14.92 -10.65 -4.60
C VAL A 29 14.54 -10.77 -6.08
N LEU A 30 15.51 -10.67 -6.99
CA LEU A 30 15.25 -10.85 -8.43
C LEU A 30 14.69 -12.23 -8.73
N ARG A 31 15.28 -13.30 -8.18
CA ARG A 31 14.77 -14.67 -8.36
C ARG A 31 13.34 -14.84 -7.85
N LEU A 32 13.01 -14.23 -6.71
CA LEU A 32 11.66 -14.27 -6.16
C LEU A 32 10.65 -13.58 -7.09
N LEU A 33 11.03 -12.44 -7.69
CA LEU A 33 10.19 -11.72 -8.64
C LEU A 33 9.98 -12.52 -9.93
N GLU A 34 11.04 -13.09 -10.50
CA GLU A 34 10.99 -13.95 -11.70
C GLU A 34 10.16 -15.21 -11.43
N HIS A 35 10.28 -15.80 -10.24
CA HIS A 35 9.47 -16.96 -9.85
C HIS A 35 7.98 -16.60 -9.77
N GLN A 36 7.65 -15.45 -9.18
CA GLN A 36 6.27 -14.98 -9.11
C GLN A 36 5.69 -14.65 -10.49
N GLU A 37 6.50 -14.13 -11.42
CA GLU A 37 6.08 -13.87 -12.80
C GLU A 37 5.81 -15.18 -13.56
N THR A 38 6.65 -16.19 -13.37
CA THR A 38 6.54 -17.50 -14.05
C THR A 38 5.47 -18.41 -13.46
N ALA A 39 5.13 -18.27 -12.17
CA ALA A 39 4.12 -19.08 -11.48
C ALA A 39 2.68 -18.84 -11.97
N GLY A 40 2.45 -17.79 -12.76
CA GLY A 40 1.17 -17.49 -13.39
C GLY A 40 0.14 -16.89 -12.42
N GLN A 41 -1.00 -16.47 -12.98
CA GLN A 41 -1.99 -15.63 -12.30
C GLN A 41 -2.73 -16.28 -11.12
N GLU A 42 -2.64 -17.60 -10.95
CA GLU A 42 -3.34 -18.38 -9.92
C GLU A 42 -2.43 -18.77 -8.74
N ALA A 43 -1.14 -18.43 -8.79
CA ALA A 43 -0.20 -18.78 -7.73
C ALA A 43 -0.36 -17.86 -6.49
N SER A 44 -0.20 -18.44 -5.29
CA SER A 44 -0.08 -17.68 -4.05
C SER A 44 1.12 -16.74 -4.12
N ARG A 45 0.95 -15.49 -3.68
CA ARG A 45 2.06 -14.53 -3.57
C ARG A 45 2.61 -14.58 -2.16
N ASP A 46 3.88 -14.95 -2.03
CA ASP A 46 4.51 -15.21 -0.74
C ASP A 46 5.25 -13.98 -0.16
N PHE A 47 5.42 -12.90 -0.94
CA PHE A 47 6.13 -11.69 -0.50
C PHE A 47 5.59 -10.41 -1.16
N LEU A 48 5.86 -9.26 -0.52
CA LEU A 48 5.59 -7.91 -1.02
C LEU A 48 6.87 -7.06 -0.90
N LEU A 49 7.26 -6.42 -1.99
CA LEU A 49 8.36 -5.44 -2.00
C LEU A 49 7.79 -4.03 -1.79
N VAL A 50 8.28 -3.31 -0.78
CA VAL A 50 7.79 -1.97 -0.41
C VAL A 50 8.93 -0.96 -0.55
N ASP A 51 8.72 0.08 -1.36
CA ASP A 51 9.61 1.25 -1.44
C ASP A 51 9.20 2.30 -0.39
N ALA A 52 10.17 2.85 0.34
CA ALA A 52 9.93 3.74 1.49
C ALA A 52 9.48 5.17 1.12
N GLY A 53 9.44 5.52 -0.17
CA GLY A 53 8.99 6.84 -0.66
C GLY A 53 7.47 7.08 -0.69
N ILE A 54 6.68 6.24 -0.04
CA ILE A 54 5.21 6.29 -0.10
C ILE A 54 4.69 7.51 0.67
N LYS A 55 3.99 8.42 -0.02
CA LYS A 55 3.34 9.60 0.60
C LYS A 55 1.87 9.37 0.95
N ARG A 56 1.27 8.30 0.44
CA ARG A 56 -0.16 8.03 0.60
C ARG A 56 -0.47 6.55 0.62
N VAL A 57 -1.20 6.13 1.64
CA VAL A 57 -1.77 4.78 1.75
C VAL A 57 -3.26 4.89 1.45
N ILE A 58 -3.73 4.23 0.40
CA ILE A 58 -5.15 4.30 -0.02
C ILE A 58 -5.87 3.03 0.43
N PHE A 59 -6.87 3.18 1.30
CA PHE A 59 -7.73 2.10 1.75
C PHE A 59 -9.04 2.09 0.98
N TYR A 60 -9.56 0.89 0.71
CA TYR A 60 -10.89 0.72 0.16
C TYR A 60 -11.54 -0.56 0.68
N CYS A 61 -12.87 -0.63 0.56
CA CYS A 61 -13.58 -1.91 0.56
C CYS A 61 -14.64 -1.88 -0.56
N GLY A 62 -15.66 -2.75 -0.48
CA GLY A 62 -16.73 -2.78 -1.50
C GLY A 62 -17.30 -1.39 -1.81
N SER A 63 -17.79 -0.69 -0.78
CA SER A 63 -18.34 0.67 -0.89
C SER A 63 -17.59 1.72 -0.07
N SER A 64 -16.58 1.30 0.68
CA SER A 64 -15.87 2.15 1.66
C SER A 64 -16.79 2.79 2.71
N ASN A 65 -17.80 2.05 3.20
CA ASN A 65 -18.68 2.48 4.31
C ASN A 65 -18.47 1.70 5.62
N GLY A 66 -17.39 0.93 5.72
CA GLY A 66 -17.15 0.03 6.85
C GLY A 66 -15.68 -0.21 7.14
N ARG A 67 -15.18 -1.40 6.78
CA ARG A 67 -13.80 -1.82 7.08
C ARG A 67 -12.72 -0.87 6.55
N GLY A 68 -12.82 -0.47 5.27
CA GLY A 68 -11.85 0.42 4.63
C GLY A 68 -11.64 1.74 5.40
N PRO A 69 -12.70 2.50 5.68
CA PRO A 69 -12.60 3.69 6.53
C PRO A 69 -12.01 3.42 7.92
N ARG A 70 -12.43 2.37 8.62
CA ARG A 70 -11.91 2.10 9.98
C ARG A 70 -10.40 1.86 9.96
N SER A 71 -9.92 1.03 9.03
CA SER A 71 -8.49 0.76 8.88
C SER A 71 -7.70 2.01 8.48
N ALA A 72 -8.25 2.86 7.59
CA ALA A 72 -7.61 4.11 7.21
C ALA A 72 -7.47 5.07 8.40
N ASN A 73 -8.53 5.21 9.20
CA ASN A 73 -8.49 6.09 10.36
C ASN A 73 -7.56 5.54 11.43
N TRP A 74 -7.55 4.23 11.73
CA TRP A 74 -6.57 3.68 12.68
C TRP A 74 -5.12 3.91 12.27
N LEU A 75 -4.82 3.84 10.97
CA LEU A 75 -3.47 4.15 10.50
C LEU A 75 -3.17 5.66 10.58
N GLN A 76 -4.15 6.52 10.27
CA GLN A 76 -3.98 7.96 10.40
C GLN A 76 -3.82 8.38 11.87
N ASP A 77 -4.62 7.83 12.78
CA ASP A 77 -4.51 8.04 14.23
C ASP A 77 -3.09 7.67 14.69
N TYR A 78 -2.56 6.54 14.22
CA TYR A 78 -1.18 6.15 14.50
C TYR A 78 -0.14 7.14 13.95
N PHE A 79 -0.32 7.63 12.71
CA PHE A 79 0.56 8.66 12.14
C PHE A 79 0.53 9.95 12.95
N ASP A 80 -0.65 10.40 13.35
CA ASP A 80 -0.83 11.60 14.16
C ASP A 80 -0.19 11.42 15.54
N ASP A 81 -0.35 10.24 16.17
CA ASP A 81 0.25 9.90 17.47
C ASP A 81 1.78 9.90 17.44
N VAL A 82 2.40 9.46 16.33
CA VAL A 82 3.87 9.42 16.19
C VAL A 82 4.46 10.65 15.50
N GLY A 83 3.62 11.63 15.13
CA GLY A 83 4.03 12.86 14.46
C GLY A 83 4.48 12.70 13.00
N GLU A 84 4.02 11.67 12.30
CA GLU A 84 4.29 11.47 10.88
C GLU A 84 3.44 12.42 10.03
N THR A 85 4.08 13.34 9.31
CA THR A 85 3.41 14.37 8.49
C THR A 85 3.56 14.18 6.98
N THR A 86 4.43 13.26 6.56
CA THR A 86 4.81 13.01 5.17
C THR A 86 3.86 12.02 4.51
N VAL A 87 3.38 11.04 5.28
CA VAL A 87 2.51 9.97 4.82
C VAL A 87 1.08 10.22 5.30
N THR A 88 0.10 10.03 4.41
CA THR A 88 -1.32 10.18 4.73
C THR A 88 -2.08 8.89 4.42
N ALA A 89 -2.92 8.44 5.34
CA ALA A 89 -3.90 7.41 5.05
C ALA A 89 -5.15 8.07 4.47
N VAL A 90 -5.63 7.57 3.32
CA VAL A 90 -6.84 8.10 2.68
C VAL A 90 -7.78 6.97 2.28
N ILE A 91 -9.03 7.32 2.02
CA ILE A 91 -10.07 6.37 1.67
C ILE A 91 -10.49 6.58 0.21
N LEU A 92 -10.54 5.52 -0.58
CA LEU A 92 -11.19 5.55 -1.89
C LEU A 92 -12.71 5.67 -1.71
N LYS A 93 -13.24 6.85 -2.00
CA LYS A 93 -14.67 7.13 -1.92
C LYS A 93 -15.44 6.21 -2.87
N GLY A 94 -16.52 5.60 -2.37
CA GLY A 94 -17.33 4.64 -3.12
C GLY A 94 -16.71 3.25 -3.23
N GLY A 95 -15.48 3.06 -2.73
CA GLY A 95 -14.78 1.78 -2.76
C GLY A 95 -14.54 1.26 -4.18
N ILE A 96 -14.26 -0.05 -4.27
CA ILE A 96 -14.02 -0.67 -5.57
C ILE A 96 -15.28 -0.71 -6.44
N LYS A 97 -16.48 -0.79 -5.85
CA LYS A 97 -17.74 -0.71 -6.61
C LYS A 97 -17.92 0.67 -7.25
N GLY A 98 -17.52 1.74 -6.55
CA GLY A 98 -17.51 3.09 -7.08
C GLY A 98 -16.52 3.26 -8.23
N TRP A 99 -15.33 2.66 -8.11
CA TRP A 99 -14.33 2.63 -9.19
C TRP A 99 -14.88 1.95 -10.44
N VAL A 100 -15.44 0.74 -10.30
CA VAL A 100 -15.97 -0.03 -11.43
C VAL A 100 -17.12 0.68 -12.12
N ARG A 101 -18.02 1.34 -11.38
CA ARG A 101 -19.08 2.16 -11.99
C ARG A 101 -18.56 3.35 -12.80
N GLY A 102 -17.52 4.03 -12.30
CA GLY A 102 -16.99 5.22 -12.96
C GLY A 102 -16.03 4.92 -14.10
N TYR A 103 -15.28 3.81 -13.99
CA TYR A 103 -14.10 3.55 -14.81
C TYR A 103 -14.01 2.12 -15.35
N GLY A 104 -14.98 1.25 -15.03
CA GLY A 104 -14.92 -0.18 -15.32
C GLY A 104 -13.71 -0.85 -14.67
N GLY A 105 -13.12 -1.82 -15.37
CA GLY A 105 -11.91 -2.51 -14.95
C GLY A 105 -10.59 -1.78 -15.23
N ARG A 106 -10.63 -0.48 -15.54
CA ARG A 106 -9.41 0.25 -15.92
C ARG A 106 -8.39 0.21 -14.79
N MET A 107 -7.14 -0.19 -15.11
CA MET A 107 -6.04 -0.37 -14.17
C MET A 107 -6.33 -1.35 -13.01
N MET A 108 -7.34 -2.21 -13.16
CA MET A 108 -7.56 -3.33 -12.25
C MET A 108 -6.98 -4.57 -12.89
N ASP A 109 -5.98 -5.14 -12.24
CA ASP A 109 -5.54 -6.48 -12.59
C ASP A 109 -6.64 -7.48 -12.19
N TRP A 110 -6.81 -8.56 -12.98
CA TRP A 110 -7.86 -9.58 -12.76
C TRP A 110 -9.30 -9.04 -12.76
N TYR A 111 -9.58 -8.01 -13.56
CA TYR A 111 -10.96 -7.56 -13.76
C TYR A 111 -11.75 -8.54 -14.63
N GLU A 112 -12.77 -9.16 -14.05
CA GLU A 112 -13.73 -10.00 -14.77
C GLU A 112 -15.07 -9.29 -14.90
N GLU A 113 -15.41 -8.79 -16.09
CA GLU A 113 -16.65 -8.05 -16.33
C GLU A 113 -17.91 -8.79 -15.84
N LYS A 114 -17.93 -10.13 -15.95
CA LYS A 114 -19.03 -10.99 -15.50
C LYS A 114 -19.28 -10.95 -13.99
N VAL A 115 -18.27 -10.60 -13.18
CA VAL A 115 -18.39 -10.48 -11.71
C VAL A 115 -19.05 -9.15 -11.31
N TRP A 116 -19.09 -8.18 -12.22
CA TRP A 116 -19.56 -6.82 -11.95
C TRP A 116 -20.85 -6.46 -12.70
N THR A 117 -21.55 -7.45 -13.27
CA THR A 117 -22.79 -7.27 -14.05
C THR A 117 -23.86 -6.50 -13.28
N ASP A 118 -23.96 -6.73 -11.97
CA ASP A 118 -24.98 -6.11 -11.10
C ASP A 118 -24.64 -4.66 -10.70
N LEU A 119 -23.50 -4.15 -11.18
CA LEU A 119 -23.02 -2.80 -10.94
C LEU A 119 -22.93 -1.97 -12.22
N ALA A 120 -23.25 -2.56 -13.38
CA ALA A 120 -23.21 -1.93 -14.70
C ALA A 120 -24.47 -1.11 -15.07
N GLU A 121 -25.41 -0.94 -14.13
CA GLU A 121 -26.55 -0.01 -14.26
C GLU A 121 -26.33 1.32 -13.53
#